data_AF-A0A7V8ZDC7-F1
#
_entry.id   AF-A0A7V8ZDC7-F1
#
_cell.length_a   1.000
_cell.length_b   1.000
_cell.length_c   1.000
_cell.angle_alpha   90.00
_cell.angle_beta   90.00
_cell.angle_gamma   90.00
#
_symmetry.space_group_name_H-M   'P 1'
#
loop_
_entity.id
_entity.type
_entity.pdbx_description
1 polymer ?
#
loop_
_entity_poly.entity_id
_entity_poly.type
_entity_poly.pdbx_seq_one_letter_code
_entity_poly.pdbx_strand_id
1 'polypeptide(L)'
;MRGREPHRIPIIGEPGELAALTSPDSAAGMERMGGPTLRNEYCARAGLGAAMNRPIKRAGEISCPILFQIADRDVIAPAAPIEKAAWNAPGRAEVRRYPMVHFDVYLDGRERIAADQLHFLRRHLSLACGARAARGTDAVSAGAEPSGEAESIDRSSL
;
A
#
# COMPACT_ATOMS: atom_id res chain seq x y z
N MET A 1 -15.43 25.77 -7.62
CA MET A 1 -14.23 26.10 -8.44
C MET A 1 -14.67 27.09 -9.53
N ARG A 2 -13.91 28.17 -9.81
CA ARG A 2 -14.36 29.27 -10.70
C ARG A 2 -14.26 28.98 -12.23
N GLY A 3 -14.22 27.70 -12.65
CA GLY A 3 -14.19 27.31 -14.07
C GLY A 3 -12.97 27.76 -14.90
N ARG A 4 -11.97 28.41 -14.30
CA ARG A 4 -10.76 28.86 -15.00
C ARG A 4 -9.78 27.73 -15.28
N GLU A 5 -9.05 27.88 -16.38
CA GLU A 5 -7.98 26.96 -16.75
C GLU A 5 -6.91 26.87 -15.64
N PRO A 6 -6.38 25.67 -15.33
CA PRO A 6 -5.35 25.52 -14.32
C PRO A 6 -4.02 26.16 -14.73
N HIS A 7 -3.39 26.90 -13.83
CA HIS A 7 -1.97 27.21 -13.96
C HIS A 7 -1.14 25.95 -13.72
N ARG A 8 -0.31 25.60 -14.71
CA ARG A 8 0.53 24.41 -14.73
C ARG A 8 2.00 24.81 -14.60
N ILE A 9 2.74 24.03 -13.83
CA ILE A 9 4.20 24.05 -13.72
C ILE A 9 4.72 22.65 -14.05
N PRO A 10 6.01 22.44 -14.32
CA PRO A 10 6.58 21.10 -14.46
C PRO A 10 6.40 20.24 -13.20
N ILE A 11 6.22 18.93 -13.37
CA ILE A 11 6.32 17.95 -12.28
C ILE A 11 7.79 17.85 -11.87
N ILE A 12 8.68 17.69 -12.86
CA ILE A 12 10.12 17.56 -12.69
C ILE A 12 10.82 18.74 -13.35
N GLY A 13 11.81 19.30 -12.66
CA GLY A 13 12.74 20.31 -13.20
C GLY A 13 14.14 20.11 -12.62
N GLU A 14 15.11 20.84 -13.14
CA GLU A 14 16.47 20.83 -12.61
C GLU A 14 16.53 21.49 -11.22
N PRO A 15 17.54 21.16 -10.40
CA PRO A 15 17.77 21.85 -9.13
C PRO A 15 17.83 23.38 -9.30
N GLY A 16 16.91 24.10 -8.64
CA GLY A 16 16.81 25.57 -8.69
C GLY A 16 15.75 26.10 -9.65
N GLU A 17 15.13 25.26 -10.48
CA GLU A 17 14.01 25.66 -11.35
C GLU A 17 12.67 25.67 -10.61
N LEU A 18 11.66 26.30 -11.23
CA LEU A 18 10.28 26.21 -10.76
C LEU A 18 9.65 24.88 -11.23
N ALA A 19 9.63 23.86 -10.37
CA ALA A 19 8.93 22.60 -10.59
C ALA A 19 8.43 21.99 -9.26
N ALA A 20 7.58 20.96 -9.34
CA ALA A 20 7.10 20.27 -8.13
C ALA A 20 8.19 19.44 -7.44
N LEU A 21 9.09 18.82 -8.22
CA LEU A 21 10.24 18.05 -7.76
C LEU A 21 11.49 18.53 -8.50
N THR A 22 12.49 18.95 -7.73
CA THR A 22 13.76 19.50 -8.25
C THR A 22 14.96 18.85 -7.59
N SER A 23 14.81 17.64 -7.02
CA SER A 23 15.94 16.91 -6.45
C SER A 23 16.80 16.33 -7.58
N PRO A 24 18.12 16.14 -7.38
CA PRO A 24 19.02 15.65 -8.44
C PRO A 24 18.62 14.30 -9.05
N ASP A 25 17.89 13.46 -8.31
CA ASP A 25 17.42 12.14 -8.73
C ASP A 25 16.02 12.15 -9.37
N SER A 26 15.32 13.28 -9.36
CA SER A 26 13.94 13.41 -9.83
C SER A 26 13.79 13.12 -11.33
N ALA A 27 14.67 13.69 -12.17
CA ALA A 27 14.62 13.53 -13.63
C ALA A 27 14.85 12.07 -14.04
N ALA A 28 15.96 11.49 -13.62
CA ALA A 28 16.30 10.10 -13.94
C ALA A 28 15.26 9.10 -13.39
N GLY A 29 14.76 9.35 -12.18
CA GLY A 29 13.71 8.52 -11.58
C GLY A 29 12.40 8.57 -12.36
N MET A 30 11.98 9.76 -12.77
CA MET A 30 10.76 9.95 -13.55
C MET A 30 10.90 9.44 -14.99
N GLU A 31 12.08 9.51 -15.60
CA GLU A 31 12.32 8.93 -16.93
C GLU A 31 12.23 7.40 -16.89
N ARG A 32 12.83 6.76 -15.88
CA ARG A 32 12.75 5.30 -15.70
C ARG A 32 11.32 4.81 -15.41
N MET A 33 10.55 5.59 -14.66
CA MET A 33 9.19 5.23 -14.23
C MET A 33 8.11 5.70 -15.21
N GLY A 34 8.38 6.77 -15.94
CA GLY A 34 7.46 7.42 -16.87
C GLY A 34 7.25 6.60 -18.13
N GLY A 35 6.00 6.32 -18.45
CA GLY A 35 5.62 5.79 -19.76
C GLY A 35 5.59 6.87 -20.86
N PRO A 36 5.40 6.49 -22.13
CA PRO A 36 5.39 7.41 -23.27
C PRO A 36 4.25 8.44 -23.22
N THR A 37 3.26 8.22 -22.36
CA THR A 37 2.10 9.11 -22.19
C THR A 37 2.29 10.14 -21.07
N LEU A 38 3.44 10.12 -20.37
CA LEU A 38 3.71 11.07 -19.30
C LEU A 38 3.73 12.50 -19.86
N ARG A 39 2.95 13.38 -19.22
CA ARG A 39 3.03 14.83 -19.42
C ARG A 39 3.69 15.44 -18.21
N ASN A 40 4.79 16.17 -18.41
CA ASN A 40 5.48 16.87 -17.34
C ASN A 40 4.70 18.15 -16.94
N GLU A 41 3.47 17.97 -16.44
CA GLU A 41 2.56 19.05 -16.06
C GLU A 41 1.92 18.78 -14.70
N TYR A 42 2.08 19.73 -13.79
CA TYR A 42 1.55 19.73 -12.44
C TYR A 42 0.68 20.98 -12.22
N CYS A 43 -0.54 20.81 -11.73
CA CYS A 43 -1.37 21.95 -11.38
C CYS A 43 -0.80 22.66 -10.14
N ALA A 44 -0.30 23.89 -10.27
CA ALA A 44 0.39 24.61 -9.19
C ALA A 44 -0.44 24.70 -7.89
N ARG A 45 -1.75 24.87 -8.01
CA ARG A 45 -2.68 24.89 -6.86
C ARG A 45 -2.73 23.58 -6.05
N ALA A 46 -2.42 22.44 -6.66
CA ALA A 46 -2.33 21.16 -5.94
C ALA A 46 -1.15 21.17 -4.96
N GLY A 47 -0.07 21.89 -5.31
CA GLY A 47 1.10 22.07 -4.45
C GLY A 47 0.76 22.81 -3.16
N LEU A 48 -0.19 23.76 -3.21
CA LEU A 48 -0.70 24.43 -2.00
C LEU A 48 -1.36 23.42 -1.05
N GLY A 49 -2.16 22.49 -1.59
CA GLY A 49 -2.77 21.42 -0.80
C GLY A 49 -1.73 20.53 -0.12
N ALA A 50 -0.73 20.08 -0.88
CA ALA A 50 0.39 19.30 -0.34
C ALA A 50 1.15 20.07 0.75
N ALA A 51 1.46 21.35 0.52
CA ALA A 51 2.16 22.23 1.45
C ALA A 51 1.37 22.54 2.73
N MET A 52 0.04 22.45 2.70
CA MET A 52 -0.83 22.62 3.87
C MET A 52 -1.11 21.32 4.62
N ASN A 53 -0.89 20.15 4.00
CA ASN A 53 -1.12 18.86 4.64
C ASN A 53 -0.10 18.64 5.77
N ARG A 54 -0.56 18.17 6.94
CA ARG A 54 0.28 17.90 8.13
C ARG A 54 0.09 16.47 8.63
N PRO A 55 0.32 15.43 7.79
CA PRO A 55 0.01 14.05 8.12
C PRO A 55 0.79 13.57 9.35
N ILE A 56 2.04 14.00 9.51
CA ILE A 56 2.91 13.63 10.63
C ILE A 56 2.35 14.07 11.99
N LYS A 57 1.68 15.23 12.05
CA LYS A 57 1.06 15.73 13.29
C LYS A 57 -0.17 14.92 13.69
N ARG A 58 -0.85 14.32 12.71
CA ARG A 58 -2.11 13.59 12.88
C ARG A 58 -1.94 12.07 12.94
N ALA A 59 -0.71 11.57 12.83
CA ALA A 59 -0.45 10.12 12.85
C ALA A 59 -0.99 9.42 14.12
N GLY A 60 -0.99 10.11 15.27
CA GLY A 60 -1.55 9.59 16.51
C GLY A 60 -3.08 9.45 16.52
N GLU A 61 -3.79 10.12 15.61
CA GLU A 61 -5.25 10.04 15.50
C GLU A 61 -5.71 8.75 14.79
N ILE A 62 -4.82 8.05 14.07
CA ILE A 62 -5.15 6.83 13.32
C ILE A 62 -5.35 5.67 14.28
N SER A 63 -6.58 5.15 14.40
CA SER A 63 -6.96 4.12 15.39
C SER A 63 -6.57 2.68 15.05
N CYS A 64 -6.15 2.39 13.83
CA CYS A 64 -5.77 1.05 13.36
C CYS A 64 -4.24 0.86 13.29
N PRO A 65 -3.74 -0.39 13.14
CA PRO A 65 -2.34 -0.65 12.82
C PRO A 65 -1.89 0.10 11.57
N ILE A 66 -0.62 0.54 11.55
CA ILE A 66 -0.03 1.34 10.47
C ILE A 66 1.32 0.72 10.08
N LEU A 67 1.51 0.48 8.78
CA LEU A 67 2.81 0.14 8.21
C LEU A 67 3.49 1.39 7.63
N PHE A 68 4.66 1.72 8.15
CA PHE A 68 5.56 2.74 7.60
C PHE A 68 6.68 2.07 6.83
N GLN A 69 6.84 2.42 5.55
CA GLN A 69 7.88 1.89 4.67
C GLN A 69 8.81 3.03 4.28
N ILE A 70 10.08 2.91 4.66
CA ILE A 70 11.05 4.00 4.58
C ILE A 70 12.17 3.58 3.62
N ALA A 71 12.38 4.38 2.58
CA ALA A 71 13.58 4.32 1.76
C ALA A 71 14.67 5.19 2.44
N ASP A 72 15.76 4.56 2.90
CA ASP A 72 16.77 5.22 3.75
C ASP A 72 17.54 6.34 3.02
N ARG A 73 17.56 6.33 1.68
CA ARG A 73 18.26 7.32 0.84
C ARG A 73 17.29 8.24 0.10
N ASP A 74 16.03 8.31 0.54
CA ASP A 74 15.02 9.19 -0.05
C ASP A 74 15.29 10.65 0.30
N VAL A 75 15.58 11.47 -0.71
CA VAL A 75 15.79 12.92 -0.58
C VAL A 75 14.53 13.74 -0.89
N ILE A 76 13.49 13.11 -1.44
CA ILE A 76 12.20 13.72 -1.77
C ILE A 76 11.24 13.63 -0.57
N ALA A 77 11.14 12.45 0.03
CA ALA A 77 10.36 12.16 1.23
C ALA A 77 11.27 11.57 2.33
N PRO A 78 12.06 12.40 3.01
CA PRO A 78 13.10 11.92 3.92
C PRO A 78 12.54 11.11 5.10
N ALA A 79 13.38 10.23 5.64
CA ALA A 79 13.02 9.27 6.70
C ALA A 79 12.54 9.95 7.99
N ALA A 80 13.18 11.03 8.43
CA ALA A 80 12.95 11.63 9.75
C ALA A 80 11.47 12.05 10.01
N PRO A 81 10.76 12.71 9.07
CA PRO A 81 9.31 12.92 9.19
C PRO A 81 8.51 11.63 9.39
N ILE A 82 8.83 10.56 8.67
CA ILE A 82 8.11 9.28 8.73
C ILE A 82 8.39 8.58 10.07
N GLU A 83 9.64 8.60 10.54
CA GLU A 83 10.02 8.11 11.87
C GLU A 83 9.27 8.85 12.98
N LYS A 84 9.12 10.17 12.84
CA LYS A 84 8.32 10.97 13.78
C LYS A 84 6.84 10.58 13.75
N ALA A 85 6.28 10.26 12.58
CA ALA A 85 4.91 9.76 12.48
C ALA A 85 4.76 8.39 13.17
N ALA A 86 5.71 7.49 12.99
CA ALA A 86 5.73 6.20 13.67
C ALA A 86 5.81 6.35 15.19
N TRP A 87 6.66 7.26 15.68
CA TRP A 87 6.76 7.60 17.11
C TRP A 87 5.43 8.12 17.69
N ASN A 88 4.66 8.87 16.90
CA ASN A 88 3.37 9.41 17.31
C ASN A 88 2.23 8.36 17.30
N ALA A 89 2.47 7.12 16.86
CA ALA A 89 1.49 6.04 16.81
C ALA A 89 1.92 4.82 17.65
N PRO A 90 2.13 4.98 18.97
CA PRO A 90 2.64 3.92 19.83
C PRO A 90 1.72 2.70 19.82
N GLY A 91 2.32 1.51 19.81
CA GLY A 91 1.60 0.23 19.80
C GLY A 91 0.87 -0.11 18.49
N ARG A 92 0.84 0.81 17.51
CA ARG A 92 0.18 0.60 16.21
C ARG A 92 1.13 0.72 15.02
N ALA A 93 2.28 1.35 15.19
CA ALA A 93 3.27 1.53 14.14
C ALA A 93 4.15 0.27 13.95
N GLU A 94 4.23 -0.19 12.71
CA GLU A 94 5.25 -1.12 12.24
C GLU A 94 6.13 -0.41 11.20
N VAL A 95 7.46 -0.54 11.33
CA VAL A 95 8.40 0.14 10.44
C VAL A 95 9.21 -0.88 9.64
N ARG A 96 9.29 -0.67 8.32
CA ARG A 96 10.18 -1.37 7.40
C ARG A 96 11.10 -0.37 6.71
N ARG A 97 12.39 -0.72 6.61
CA ARG A 97 13.43 0.11 5.99
C ARG A 97 14.05 -0.59 4.80
N TYR A 98 14.42 0.20 3.80
CA TYR A 98 14.97 -0.26 2.55
C TYR A 98 16.15 0.63 2.13
N PRO A 99 17.33 0.07 1.81
CA PRO A 99 18.52 0.85 1.42
C PRO A 99 18.41 1.33 -0.04
N MET A 100 17.43 2.18 -0.34
CA MET A 100 17.05 2.59 -1.71
C MET A 100 16.70 4.08 -1.77
N VAL A 101 16.65 4.65 -2.99
CA VAL A 101 16.21 6.03 -3.22
C VAL A 101 14.71 6.11 -3.52
N HIS A 102 14.16 7.32 -3.70
CA HIS A 102 12.71 7.54 -3.80
C HIS A 102 12.02 6.69 -4.88
N PHE A 103 12.58 6.63 -6.08
CA PHE A 103 11.92 5.97 -7.22
C PHE A 103 12.15 4.45 -7.26
N ASP A 104 13.19 3.94 -6.60
CA ASP A 104 13.49 2.52 -6.55
C ASP A 104 12.33 1.72 -5.93
N VAL A 105 11.52 2.34 -5.06
CA VAL A 105 10.34 1.72 -4.45
C VAL A 105 9.31 1.23 -5.48
N TYR A 106 9.24 1.89 -6.65
CA TYR A 106 8.33 1.56 -7.74
C TYR A 106 8.98 0.65 -8.79
N LEU A 107 10.31 0.57 -8.81
CA LEU A 107 11.08 -0.14 -9.81
C LEU A 107 11.62 -1.44 -9.23
N ASP A 108 12.83 -1.39 -8.70
CA ASP A 108 13.61 -2.55 -8.24
C ASP A 108 13.13 -3.08 -6.87
N GLY A 109 12.50 -2.22 -6.08
CA GLY A 109 11.96 -2.55 -4.76
C GLY A 109 10.51 -3.04 -4.75
N ARG A 110 9.80 -2.99 -5.89
CA ARG A 110 8.34 -3.10 -5.90
C ARG A 110 7.84 -4.43 -5.35
N GLU A 111 8.45 -5.56 -5.72
CA GLU A 111 8.00 -6.89 -5.28
C GLU A 111 8.20 -7.07 -3.77
N ARG A 112 9.35 -6.62 -3.24
CA ARG A 112 9.66 -6.72 -1.82
C ARG A 112 8.71 -5.85 -0.98
N ILE A 113 8.51 -4.61 -1.41
CA ILE A 113 7.60 -3.66 -0.73
C ILE A 113 6.16 -4.18 -0.77
N ALA A 114 5.71 -4.68 -1.92
CA ALA A 114 4.38 -5.27 -2.04
C ALA A 114 4.21 -6.52 -1.15
N ALA A 115 5.23 -7.36 -1.03
CA ALA A 115 5.21 -8.52 -0.14
C ALA A 115 5.08 -8.12 1.34
N ASP A 116 5.80 -7.08 1.78
CA ASP A 116 5.71 -6.56 3.15
C ASP A 116 4.33 -5.94 3.43
N GLN A 117 3.77 -5.19 2.48
CA GLN A 117 2.39 -4.67 2.55
C GLN A 117 1.38 -5.81 2.67
N LEU A 118 1.50 -6.85 1.84
CA LEU A 118 0.59 -7.99 1.88
C LEU A 118 0.71 -8.78 3.18
N HIS A 119 1.93 -8.96 3.69
CA HIS A 119 2.16 -9.58 5.00
C HIS A 119 1.48 -8.79 6.13
N PHE A 120 1.64 -7.46 6.13
CA PHE A 120 0.98 -6.58 7.09
C PHE A 120 -0.55 -6.68 7.01
N LEU A 121 -1.11 -6.56 5.80
CA LEU A 121 -2.57 -6.63 5.59
C LEU A 121 -3.13 -7.99 6.01
N ARG A 122 -2.45 -9.10 5.66
CA ARG A 122 -2.90 -10.45 6.05
C ARG A 122 -2.94 -10.65 7.57
N ARG A 123 -2.02 -10.04 8.33
CA ARG A 123 -2.02 -10.15 9.80
C ARG A 123 -3.13 -9.33 10.47
N HIS A 124 -3.44 -8.17 9.93
CA HIS A 124 -4.34 -7.20 10.59
C HIS A 124 -5.77 -7.19 10.02
N LEU A 125 -5.96 -7.67 8.80
CA LEU A 125 -7.26 -7.70 8.11
C LEU A 125 -7.77 -9.12 7.89
N SER A 126 -7.23 -10.13 8.59
CA SER A 126 -7.68 -11.53 8.54
C SER A 126 -9.17 -11.60 8.24
N LEU A 127 -9.50 -11.86 6.96
CA LEU A 127 -10.88 -11.92 6.53
C LEU A 127 -11.48 -13.01 7.40
N ALA A 128 -12.52 -12.68 8.15
CA ALA A 128 -13.45 -13.69 8.64
C ALA A 128 -14.15 -14.31 7.42
N CYS A 129 -13.40 -15.03 6.59
CA CYS A 129 -13.90 -15.88 5.55
C CYS A 129 -14.35 -17.17 6.25
N GLY A 130 -15.58 -17.17 6.75
CA GLY A 130 -16.25 -18.39 7.20
C GLY A 130 -17.36 -18.27 8.26
N ALA A 131 -17.53 -17.16 8.98
CA ALA A 131 -18.52 -17.10 10.06
C ALA A 131 -19.98 -16.84 9.61
N ARG A 132 -20.30 -16.96 8.31
CA ARG A 132 -21.67 -16.79 7.79
C ARG A 132 -22.08 -17.84 6.74
N ALA A 133 -21.58 -19.08 6.85
CA ALA A 133 -22.07 -20.20 6.04
C ALA A 133 -22.57 -21.41 6.86
N ALA A 134 -22.58 -21.33 8.19
CA ALA A 134 -23.10 -22.40 9.05
C ALA A 134 -24.06 -21.84 10.12
N ARG A 135 -25.14 -21.19 9.69
CA ARG A 135 -26.32 -21.00 10.53
C ARG A 135 -27.58 -21.32 9.73
N GLY A 136 -28.06 -22.54 9.94
CA GLY A 136 -29.48 -22.88 9.90
C GLY A 136 -30.09 -23.09 8.52
N THR A 137 -29.98 -24.32 8.01
CA THR A 137 -31.15 -25.01 7.46
C THR A 137 -31.19 -26.40 8.07
N ASP A 138 -31.73 -26.47 9.29
CA ASP A 138 -32.37 -27.69 9.76
C ASP A 138 -33.77 -27.76 9.16
N ALA A 139 -34.14 -28.99 8.80
CA ALA A 139 -35.45 -29.52 8.39
C ALA A 139 -35.60 -29.81 6.88
N VAL A 140 -35.50 -31.09 6.51
CA VAL A 140 -36.66 -32.01 6.55
C VAL A 140 -36.16 -33.46 6.55
N SER A 141 -36.64 -34.24 7.50
CA SER A 141 -36.54 -35.69 7.53
C SER A 141 -37.62 -36.33 6.65
N ALA A 142 -37.20 -37.28 5.82
CA ALA A 142 -37.95 -38.42 5.29
C ALA A 142 -36.86 -39.29 4.62
N GLY A 143 -36.60 -40.55 4.93
CA GLY A 143 -37.42 -41.64 5.47
C GLY A 143 -36.98 -42.88 4.68
N ALA A 144 -36.78 -44.00 5.39
CA ALA A 144 -36.59 -45.37 4.89
C ALA A 144 -35.21 -45.78 4.30
N GLU A 145 -34.44 -46.48 5.14
CA GLU A 145 -33.61 -47.66 4.79
C GLU A 145 -34.54 -48.83 4.38
N PRO A 146 -34.14 -49.76 3.49
CA PRO A 146 -33.22 -50.82 3.96
C PRO A 146 -32.23 -51.42 2.96
N SER A 147 -31.11 -51.86 3.56
CA SER A 147 -30.40 -53.13 3.32
C SER A 147 -29.72 -53.37 1.97
N GLY A 148 -28.39 -53.49 2.01
CA GLY A 148 -27.59 -54.07 0.93
C GLY A 148 -26.10 -54.15 1.29
N GLU A 149 -25.71 -55.33 1.79
CA GLU A 149 -24.41 -56.02 1.75
C GLU A 149 -23.06 -55.28 1.95
N ALA A 150 -22.26 -55.91 2.81
CA ALA A 150 -20.87 -55.65 3.07
C ALA A 150 -19.96 -56.16 1.93
N GLU A 151 -18.94 -55.39 1.58
CA GLU A 151 -17.68 -55.99 1.12
C GLU A 151 -16.50 -55.07 1.45
N SER A 152 -15.57 -55.58 2.26
CA SER A 152 -14.28 -54.96 2.56
C SER A 152 -13.25 -55.38 1.52
N ILE A 153 -12.53 -54.44 0.90
CA ILE A 153 -11.22 -54.74 0.30
C ILE A 153 -10.26 -53.58 0.57
N ASP A 154 -9.31 -53.87 1.47
CA ASP A 154 -8.03 -53.19 1.65
C ASP A 154 -7.08 -53.57 0.49
N ARG A 155 -6.42 -52.58 -0.12
CA ARG A 155 -5.19 -52.79 -0.90
C ARG A 155 -4.21 -51.63 -0.68
N SER A 156 -3.60 -51.58 0.50
CA SER A 156 -2.17 -51.34 0.56
C SER A 156 -1.44 -52.44 -0.22
N SER A 157 -1.04 -52.17 -1.47
CA SER A 157 0.10 -52.78 -2.20
C SER A 157 0.07 -52.36 -3.67
N LEU A 158 0.73 -51.23 -3.98
CA LEU A 158 1.75 -51.06 -5.02
C LEU A 158 2.33 -49.64 -4.92
#